data_AF-A0A3D2XC44-F1
#
_entry.id   AF-A0A3D2XC44-F1
#
_cell.length_a   1.000
_cell.length_b   1.000
_cell.length_c   1.000
_cell.angle_alpha   90.00
_cell.angle_beta   90.00
_cell.angle_gamma   90.00
#
_symmetry.space_group_name_H-M   'P 1'
#
loop_
_entity.id
_entity.type
_entity.pdbx_description
1 polymer ?
#
loop_
_entity_poly.entity_id
_entity_poly.type
_entity_poly.pdbx_seq_one_letter_code
_entity_poly.pdbx_strand_id
1 'polypeptide(L)'
;MSANHASPKYKIIIDDLLERIKKNDYSYDNPLCTEKQLSLDYDVSRITAKRAITELEQQGILYRKRGVGSFVSKDSVAKSFVNTNISIDNSNTFVLLTPFDISKGDMLRTVDVVN
;
A
#
# COMPACT_ATOMS: atom_id res chain seq x y z
N MET A 1 11.41 3.91 -33.48
CA MET A 1 10.66 5.11 -33.05
C MET A 1 10.13 4.85 -31.66
N SER A 2 10.81 5.36 -30.64
CA SER A 2 10.45 5.13 -29.23
C SER A 2 9.40 6.17 -28.84
N ALA A 3 8.20 5.74 -28.48
CA ALA A 3 7.14 6.65 -28.08
C ALA A 3 7.52 7.36 -26.77
N ASN A 4 7.67 8.68 -26.84
CA ASN A 4 7.76 9.56 -25.68
C ASN A 4 6.43 9.51 -24.91
N HIS A 5 6.19 8.44 -24.16
CA HIS A 5 5.07 8.39 -23.24
C HIS A 5 5.47 9.14 -21.97
N ALA A 6 5.23 10.45 -21.99
CA ALA A 6 5.21 11.24 -20.76
C ALA A 6 4.35 10.50 -19.73
N SER A 7 4.92 10.21 -18.56
CA SER A 7 4.22 9.46 -17.52
C SER A 7 2.93 10.22 -17.16
N PRO A 8 1.77 9.54 -17.05
CA PRO A 8 0.52 10.21 -16.72
C PRO A 8 0.63 10.99 -15.41
N LYS A 9 0.12 12.23 -15.35
CA LYS A 9 0.20 13.07 -14.15
C LYS A 9 -0.37 12.40 -12.89
N TYR A 10 -1.41 11.56 -13.01
CA TYR A 10 -1.97 10.82 -11.87
C TYR A 10 -0.96 9.83 -11.26
N LYS A 11 -0.04 9.29 -12.06
CA LYS A 11 0.98 8.33 -11.59
C LYS A 11 2.04 9.01 -10.74
N ILE A 12 2.43 10.22 -11.13
CA ILE A 12 3.35 11.07 -10.35
C ILE A 12 2.76 11.35 -8.96
N ILE A 13 1.47 11.66 -8.88
CA ILE A 13 0.76 11.88 -7.61
C ILE A 13 0.77 10.61 -6.75
N ILE A 14 0.53 9.44 -7.34
CA ILE A 14 0.57 8.16 -6.63
C ILE A 14 1.96 7.94 -6.04
N ASP A 15 3.01 8.08 -6.86
CA ASP A 15 4.38 7.81 -6.46
C ASP A 15 4.81 8.74 -5.30
N ASP A 16 4.49 10.03 -5.36
CA ASP A 16 4.77 10.98 -4.26
C ASP A 16 4.02 10.62 -2.97
N LEU A 17 2.72 10.30 -3.06
CA LEU A 17 1.94 9.89 -1.89
C LEU A 17 2.51 8.62 -1.25
N LEU A 18 2.94 7.65 -2.06
CA LEU A 18 3.62 6.44 -1.57
C LEU A 18 4.93 6.77 -0.88
N GLU A 19 5.72 7.70 -1.43
CA GLU A 19 6.96 8.14 -0.77
C GLU A 19 6.70 8.83 0.57
N ARG A 20 5.69 9.70 0.66
CA ARG A 20 5.32 10.35 1.92
C ARG A 20 4.90 9.34 2.97
N ILE A 21 4.16 8.30 2.56
CA ILE A 21 3.80 7.18 3.44
C ILE A 21 5.06 6.41 3.86
N LYS A 22 5.98 6.10 2.95
CA LYS A 22 7.23 5.41 3.29
C LYS A 22 8.10 6.21 4.27
N LYS A 23 8.10 7.54 4.14
CA LYS A 23 8.83 8.46 5.03
C LYS A 23 8.15 8.64 6.39
N ASN A 24 6.99 8.02 6.63
CA ASN A 24 6.13 8.26 7.80
C ASN A 24 5.77 9.75 7.98
N ASP A 25 5.70 10.51 6.89
CA ASP A 25 5.27 11.91 6.87
C ASP A 25 3.74 12.02 6.79
N TYR A 26 3.06 11.36 7.73
CA TYR A 26 1.60 11.36 7.85
C TYR A 26 1.17 11.01 9.28
N SER A 27 -0.08 11.33 9.61
CA SER A 27 -0.71 10.91 10.87
C SER A 27 -2.00 10.16 10.56
N TYR A 28 -2.31 9.14 11.36
CA TYR A 28 -3.59 8.42 11.24
C TYR A 28 -4.79 9.25 11.69
N ASP A 29 -4.55 10.30 12.48
CA ASP A 29 -5.60 11.17 13.01
C ASP A 29 -5.92 12.34 12.06
N ASN A 30 -4.99 12.66 11.16
CA ASN A 30 -5.14 13.76 10.19
C ASN A 30 -5.29 13.24 8.77
N PRO A 31 -6.09 13.92 7.92
CA PRO A 31 -6.18 13.56 6.52
C PRO A 31 -4.83 13.78 5.83
N LEU A 32 -4.35 12.77 5.10
CA LEU A 32 -3.12 12.83 4.30
C LEU A 32 -3.27 13.85 3.17
N CYS A 33 -4.41 13.80 2.47
CA CYS A 33 -4.68 14.66 1.32
C CYS A 33 -6.18 14.74 1.01
N THR A 34 -6.55 15.73 0.21
CA THR A 34 -7.88 15.87 -0.40
C THR A 34 -7.75 16.03 -1.91
N GLU A 35 -8.80 15.70 -2.66
CA GLU A 35 -8.83 15.92 -4.12
C GLU A 35 -8.56 17.39 -4.50
N LYS A 36 -9.01 18.33 -3.66
CA LYS A 36 -8.82 19.77 -3.87
C LYS A 36 -7.35 20.16 -3.68
N GLN A 37 -6.70 19.68 -2.62
CA GLN A 37 -5.27 19.95 -2.36
C GLN A 37 -4.43 19.39 -3.50
N LEU A 38 -4.57 18.11 -3.84
CA LEU A 38 -3.81 17.49 -4.92
C LEU A 38 -4.03 18.18 -6.27
N SER A 39 -5.24 18.67 -6.55
CA SER A 39 -5.53 19.44 -7.76
C SER A 39 -4.73 20.74 -7.84
N LEU A 40 -4.56 21.43 -6.71
CA LEU A 40 -3.81 22.68 -6.62
C LEU A 40 -2.29 22.43 -6.61
N ASP A 41 -1.83 21.49 -5.79
CA ASP A 41 -0.40 21.22 -5.58
C ASP A 41 0.29 20.71 -6.87
N TYR A 42 -0.44 19.94 -7.68
CA TYR A 42 0.09 19.29 -8.88
C TYR A 42 -0.37 19.94 -10.20
N ASP A 43 -1.16 21.02 -10.12
CA ASP A 43 -1.80 21.66 -11.27
C ASP A 43 -2.47 20.64 -12.20
N VAL A 44 -3.43 19.91 -11.62
CA VAL A 44 -4.21 18.87 -12.30
C VAL A 44 -5.70 19.07 -12.11
N SER A 45 -6.49 18.49 -13.02
CA SER A 45 -7.94 18.42 -12.82
C SER A 45 -8.30 17.61 -11.56
N ARG A 46 -9.41 17.95 -10.93
CA ARG A 46 -9.96 17.16 -9.80
C ARG A 46 -10.21 15.70 -10.18
N ILE A 47 -10.54 15.40 -11.44
CA ILE A 47 -10.74 14.03 -11.94
C ILE A 47 -9.42 13.25 -11.89
N THR A 48 -8.31 13.89 -12.27
CA THR A 48 -6.97 13.31 -12.21
C THR A 48 -6.52 13.06 -10.77
N ALA A 49 -6.72 14.04 -9.87
CA ALA A 49 -6.44 13.88 -8.45
C ALA A 49 -7.30 12.77 -7.81
N LYS A 50 -8.60 12.74 -8.14
CA LYS A 50 -9.51 11.68 -7.70
C LYS A 50 -9.05 10.31 -8.17
N ARG A 51 -8.62 10.19 -9.43
CA ARG A 51 -8.09 8.94 -9.98
C ARG A 51 -6.89 8.44 -9.17
N ALA A 52 -5.94 9.31 -8.86
CA ALA A 52 -4.77 8.95 -8.05
C ALA A 52 -5.17 8.40 -6.68
N ILE A 53 -6.11 9.07 -5.99
CA ILE A 53 -6.64 8.61 -4.69
C ILE A 53 -7.36 7.26 -4.84
N THR A 54 -8.20 7.10 -5.87
CA THR A 54 -8.96 5.85 -6.09
C THR A 54 -8.05 4.66 -6.37
N GLU A 55 -6.96 4.83 -7.11
CA GLU A 55 -5.97 3.76 -7.34
C GLU A 55 -5.32 3.31 -6.02
N LEU A 56 -4.93 4.27 -5.16
CA LEU A 56 -4.39 3.96 -3.83
C LEU A 56 -5.42 3.32 -2.89
N GLU A 57 -6.69 3.69 -3.03
CA GLU A 57 -7.81 3.07 -2.30
C GLU A 57 -8.06 1.63 -2.74
N GLN A 58 -8.00 1.36 -4.06
CA GLN A 58 -8.11 0.01 -4.61
C GLN A 58 -6.95 -0.90 -4.17
N GLN A 59 -5.75 -0.33 -4.01
CA GLN A 59 -4.60 -1.03 -3.44
C GLN A 59 -4.70 -1.23 -1.92
N GLY A 60 -5.72 -0.66 -1.28
CA GLY A 60 -5.92 -0.72 0.17
C GLY A 60 -4.93 0.13 0.96
N ILE A 61 -4.26 1.08 0.31
CA ILE A 61 -3.25 1.98 0.91
C ILE A 61 -3.91 3.17 1.58
N LEU A 62 -4.91 3.72 0.92
CA LEU A 62 -5.72 4.81 1.46
C LEU A 62 -7.16 4.36 1.67
N TYR A 63 -7.88 5.07 2.53
CA TYR A 63 -9.33 5.04 2.59
C TYR A 63 -9.87 6.47 2.68
N ARG A 64 -11.08 6.68 2.19
CA ARG A 64 -11.71 8.00 2.15
C ARG A 64 -12.77 8.15 3.23
N LYS A 65 -12.71 9.27 3.96
CA LYS A 65 -13.76 9.69 4.89
C LYS A 65 -14.49 10.92 4.32
N ARG A 66 -15.77 10.74 3.99
CA ARG A 66 -16.60 11.79 3.38
C ARG A 66 -16.57 13.07 4.22
N GLY A 67 -16.32 14.21 3.57
CA GLY A 67 -16.27 15.53 4.23
C GLY A 67 -14.99 15.83 5.00
N VAL A 68 -14.06 14.88 5.13
CA VAL A 68 -12.82 15.06 5.91
C VAL A 68 -11.58 14.95 5.02
N GLY A 69 -11.47 13.88 4.21
CA GLY A 69 -10.31 13.67 3.33
C GLY A 69 -9.96 12.20 3.17
N SER A 70 -8.74 11.95 2.70
CA SER A 70 -8.17 10.61 2.56
C SER A 70 -7.15 10.34 3.66
N PHE A 71 -7.15 9.12 4.18
CA PHE A 71 -6.32 8.66 5.30
C PHE A 71 -5.56 7.41 4.90
N VAL A 72 -4.40 7.19 5.52
CA VAL A 72 -3.62 5.95 5.33
C VAL A 72 -4.28 4.80 6.07
N SER A 73 -4.48 3.68 5.37
CA SER A 73 -5.05 2.48 5.97
C SER A 73 -4.00 1.78 6.84
N LYS A 74 -4.44 1.25 7.98
CA LYS A 74 -3.58 0.55 8.94
C LYS A 74 -3.13 -0.83 8.40
N ASP A 75 -3.95 -1.44 7.55
CA ASP A 75 -3.72 -2.79 7.01
C ASP A 75 -2.65 -2.81 5.89
N SER A 76 -2.49 -1.70 5.17
CA SER A 76 -1.47 -1.56 4.12
C SER A 76 -0.06 -1.43 4.70
N VAL A 77 0.04 -0.85 5.88
CA VAL A 77 1.29 -0.80 6.63
C VAL A 77 1.70 -2.22 7.06
N ALA A 78 0.75 -3.03 7.54
CA ALA A 78 1.00 -4.44 7.84
C ALA A 78 1.51 -5.23 6.62
N LYS A 79 0.96 -5.00 5.42
CA LYS A 79 1.45 -5.65 4.18
C LYS A 79 2.86 -5.19 3.77
N SER A 80 3.23 -3.95 4.06
CA SER A 80 4.57 -3.42 3.78
C SER A 80 5.65 -4.07 4.66
N PHE A 81 5.28 -4.56 5.85
CA PHE A 81 6.17 -5.35 6.73
C PHE A 81 6.31 -6.82 6.32
N VAL A 82 5.45 -7.35 5.44
CA VAL A 82 5.43 -8.78 5.09
C VAL A 82 6.25 -9.09 3.82
N ASN A 83 6.80 -8.08 3.14
CA ASN A 83 7.62 -8.29 1.94
C ASN A 83 9.14 -8.15 2.16
N THR A 84 9.58 -8.14 3.42
CA THR A 84 10.97 -8.50 3.70
C THR A 84 11.08 -10.00 3.60
N ASN A 85 11.98 -10.50 2.76
CA ASN A 85 12.52 -11.85 2.93
C ASN A 85 12.92 -12.00 4.39
N ILE A 86 12.06 -12.63 5.19
CA ILE A 86 12.38 -13.00 6.56
C ILE A 86 13.42 -14.10 6.38
N SER A 87 14.68 -13.69 6.35
CA SER A 87 15.77 -14.57 6.75
C SER A 87 15.49 -14.88 8.20
N ILE A 88 14.83 -16.03 8.39
CA ILE A 88 14.67 -16.67 9.69
C ILE A 88 16.09 -16.99 10.14
N ASP A 89 16.74 -16.03 10.81
CA ASP A 89 17.93 -16.36 11.58
C ASP A 89 17.48 -17.26 12.73
N ASN A 90 18.30 -18.27 13.01
CA ASN A 90 18.05 -19.23 14.06
C ASN A 90 18.25 -18.54 15.43
N SER A 91 17.31 -17.70 15.84
CA SER A 91 17.19 -17.29 17.25
C SER A 91 15.75 -16.87 17.62
N ASN A 92 14.93 -17.90 17.81
CA ASN A 92 13.90 -17.93 18.85
C ASN A 92 12.77 -16.87 18.81
N THR A 93 12.28 -16.49 17.63
CA THR A 93 11.05 -15.66 17.54
C THR A 93 9.84 -16.54 17.23
N PHE A 94 9.06 -16.84 18.26
CA PHE A 94 7.78 -17.56 18.13
C PHE A 94 6.68 -16.58 17.73
N VAL A 95 6.19 -16.69 16.49
CA VAL A 95 4.95 -16.03 16.07
C VAL A 95 3.77 -16.85 16.60
N LEU A 96 2.97 -16.24 17.48
CA LEU A 96 1.81 -16.88 18.11
C LEU A 96 0.68 -16.98 17.07
N LEU A 97 0.65 -18.07 16.31
CA LEU A 97 -0.41 -18.36 15.36
C LEU A 97 -1.67 -18.74 16.13
N THR A 98 -2.68 -17.88 16.12
CA THR A 98 -4.00 -18.17 16.68
C THR A 98 -4.67 -19.31 15.88
N PRO A 99 -5.33 -20.29 16.54
CA PRO A 99 -5.64 -21.59 15.95
C PRO A 99 -6.79 -21.66 14.92
N PHE A 100 -7.25 -20.55 14.33
CA PHE A 100 -8.51 -20.56 13.57
C PHE A 100 -8.54 -19.97 12.16
N ASP A 101 -7.40 -19.81 11.48
CA ASP A 101 -7.47 -19.53 10.03
C ASP A 101 -6.34 -20.16 9.22
N ILE A 102 -6.51 -21.44 8.88
CA ILE A 102 -5.93 -22.07 7.69
C ILE A 102 -7.07 -22.79 6.98
N SER A 103 -7.91 -22.02 6.27
CA SER A 103 -8.89 -22.59 5.36
C SER A 103 -8.39 -22.47 3.92
N LYS A 104 -8.04 -23.65 3.41
CA LYS A 104 -8.03 -24.08 2.01
C LYS A 104 -6.87 -23.63 1.12
N GLY A 105 -6.04 -24.64 0.85
CA GLY A 105 -5.57 -24.94 -0.50
C GLY A 105 -4.20 -24.39 -0.79
N ASP A 106 -3.15 -25.14 -0.48
CA ASP A 106 -2.53 -25.87 -1.58
C ASP A 106 -1.68 -27.03 -1.09
N MET A 107 -1.74 -28.09 -1.86
CA MET A 107 -1.12 -29.38 -1.65
C MET A 107 0.26 -29.33 -2.32
N LEU A 108 1.34 -29.15 -1.56
CA LEU A 108 2.67 -29.45 -2.07
C LEU A 108 3.27 -30.65 -1.33
N ARG A 109 3.55 -31.64 -2.18
CA ARG A 109 3.83 -33.04 -1.92
C ARG A 109 5.20 -33.20 -1.26
N THR A 110 5.25 -34.26 -0.45
CA THR A 110 6.37 -35.18 -0.23
C THR A 110 7.75 -34.55 -0.09
N VAL A 111 8.18 -34.41 1.16
CA VAL A 111 9.59 -34.41 1.52
C VAL A 111 10.05 -35.87 1.48
N ASP A 112 10.83 -36.26 0.48
CA ASP A 112 11.70 -37.42 0.64
C ASP A 112 12.83 -36.99 1.59
N VAL A 113 12.66 -37.36 2.86
CA VAL A 113 13.69 -37.27 3.88
C VAL A 113 14.49 -38.57 3.87
N VAL A 114 15.77 -38.39 4.15
CA VAL A 114 16.77 -39.29 4.73
C VAL A 114 17.52 -40.31 3.84
N ASN A 115 18.79 -39.93 3.68
CA ASN A 115 20.01 -40.67 4.01
C ASN A 115 20.73 -41.41 2.88
#